data_AF-B5JHD0-F1
#
_entry.id   AF-B5JHD0-F1
#
_cell.length_a   1.000
_cell.length_b   1.000
_cell.length_c   1.000
_cell.angle_alpha   90.00
_cell.angle_beta   90.00
_cell.angle_gamma   90.00
#
_symmetry.space_group_name_H-M   'P 1'
#
loop_
_entity.id
_entity.type
_entity.pdbx_description
1 polymer ?
#
loop_
_entity_poly.entity_id
_entity_poly.type
_entity_poly.pdbx_seq_one_letter_code
_entity_poly.pdbx_strand_id
1 'polypeptide(L)'
;MKFGSGTHPKSEYARTLAATLSYFLLKQRDIVGLARFDRDLTDYLDARWRPGHLKRVFALLERPAEGQSTNFGQTLKSLARLTRKRGLIVFVSDFLSDPETWRHPLAHLTAMGHDVRALQILDPAELSLEFGKAAYWEDIESGETLYIDPDALRSRYKQRFQSRQAKITNVFSAAKIRHQIITTDQALDIALLDFVRNIHIRKPR
;
A
#
# COMPACT_ATOMS: atom_id res chain seq x y z
N MET A 1 -6.56 -5.39 -2.38
CA MET A 1 -7.32 -4.33 -1.70
C MET A 1 -8.83 -4.56 -1.52
N LYS A 2 -9.50 -5.51 -2.21
CA LYS A 2 -10.95 -5.73 -2.03
C LYS A 2 -11.35 -6.49 -0.75
N PHE A 3 -10.39 -7.09 -0.05
CA PHE A 3 -10.65 -7.82 1.20
C PHE A 3 -10.84 -6.86 2.38
N GLY A 4 -11.82 -7.11 3.24
CA GLY A 4 -12.08 -6.39 4.49
C GLY A 4 -12.97 -7.25 5.40
N SER A 5 -12.52 -7.54 6.62
CA SER A 5 -13.27 -8.26 7.64
C SER A 5 -13.99 -7.29 8.61
N GLY A 6 -13.63 -6.01 8.58
CA GLY A 6 -14.22 -4.93 9.38
C GLY A 6 -15.16 -3.98 8.62
N THR A 7 -15.50 -2.85 9.24
CA THR A 7 -16.51 -1.86 8.78
C THR A 7 -16.17 -1.14 7.46
N HIS A 8 -14.90 -1.11 7.04
CA HIS A 8 -14.49 -0.47 5.79
C HIS A 8 -13.55 -1.37 4.97
N PRO A 9 -13.73 -1.49 3.64
CA PRO A 9 -12.79 -2.18 2.78
C PRO A 9 -11.41 -1.49 2.81
N LYS A 10 -10.32 -2.28 2.74
CA LYS A 10 -8.93 -1.76 2.75
C LYS A 10 -8.71 -0.60 1.76
N SER A 11 -9.36 -0.66 0.59
CA SER A 11 -9.28 0.41 -0.42
C SER A 11 -9.86 1.74 0.06
N GLU A 12 -10.93 1.72 0.85
CA GLU A 12 -11.53 2.94 1.41
C GLU A 12 -10.60 3.57 2.44
N TYR A 13 -10.08 2.75 3.38
CA TYR A 13 -9.08 3.21 4.34
C TYR A 13 -7.87 3.85 3.66
N ALA A 14 -7.30 3.16 2.65
CA ALA A 14 -6.16 3.66 1.88
C ALA A 14 -6.46 4.98 1.14
N ARG A 15 -7.65 5.11 0.55
CA ARG A 15 -8.09 6.35 -0.13
C ARG A 15 -8.25 7.49 0.86
N THR A 16 -8.88 7.26 2.00
CA THR A 16 -9.09 8.28 3.03
C THR A 16 -7.76 8.74 3.63
N LEU A 17 -6.82 7.81 3.83
CA LEU A 17 -5.45 8.11 4.25
C LEU A 17 -4.74 9.01 3.22
N ALA A 18 -4.75 8.61 1.95
CA ALA A 18 -4.11 9.37 0.87
C ALA A 18 -4.76 10.75 0.66
N ALA A 19 -6.09 10.84 0.74
CA ALA A 19 -6.84 12.09 0.64
C ALA A 19 -6.47 13.05 1.77
N THR A 20 -6.41 12.53 3.01
CA THR A 20 -6.08 13.33 4.19
C THR A 20 -4.63 13.82 4.16
N LEU A 21 -3.68 12.97 3.77
CA LEU A 21 -2.29 13.39 3.55
C LEU A 21 -2.19 14.49 2.48
N SER A 22 -2.87 14.30 1.35
CA SER A 22 -2.88 15.28 0.26
C SER A 22 -3.46 16.62 0.70
N TYR A 23 -4.54 16.59 1.49
CA TYR A 23 -5.16 17.78 2.07
C TYR A 23 -4.19 18.55 2.97
N PHE A 24 -3.50 17.87 3.90
CA PHE A 24 -2.57 18.51 4.82
C PHE A 24 -1.37 19.12 4.09
N LEU A 25 -0.76 18.38 3.15
CA LEU A 25 0.38 18.86 2.38
C LEU A 25 0.00 20.08 1.51
N LEU A 26 -1.13 20.03 0.81
CA LEU A 26 -1.60 21.16 0.01
C LEU A 26 -1.97 22.38 0.88
N LYS A 27 -2.50 22.17 2.09
CA LYS A 27 -2.72 23.24 3.08
C LYS A 27 -1.42 23.90 3.54
N GLN A 28 -0.35 23.13 3.67
CA GLN A 28 1.00 23.62 3.98
C GLN A 28 1.72 24.23 2.76
N ARG A 29 1.06 24.29 1.60
CA ARG A 29 1.59 24.81 0.32
C ARG A 29 2.65 23.92 -0.32
N ASP A 30 2.71 22.64 0.05
CA ASP A 30 3.47 21.65 -0.70
C ASP A 30 2.79 21.32 -2.03
N ILE A 31 3.59 20.93 -3.03
CA ILE A 31 3.07 20.38 -4.28
C ILE A 31 2.77 18.90 -4.09
N VAL A 32 1.56 18.46 -4.47
CA VAL A 32 1.14 17.07 -4.32
C VAL A 32 0.74 16.50 -5.67
N GLY A 33 1.26 15.33 -6.00
CA GLY A 33 0.84 14.53 -7.15
C GLY A 33 0.14 13.25 -6.68
N LEU A 34 -0.52 12.55 -7.59
CA LEU A 34 -1.18 11.28 -7.29
C LEU A 34 -0.94 10.31 -8.44
N ALA A 35 -0.60 9.07 -8.13
CA ALA A 35 -0.58 7.98 -9.08
C ALA A 35 -1.45 6.84 -8.52
N ARG A 36 -2.33 6.31 -9.36
CA ARG A 36 -3.08 5.08 -9.07
C ARG A 36 -2.49 3.95 -9.90
N PHE A 37 -2.51 2.75 -9.34
CA PHE A 37 -1.94 1.59 -10.01
C PHE A 37 -2.64 0.29 -9.64
N ASP A 38 -2.54 -0.66 -10.54
CA ASP A 38 -2.89 -2.06 -10.36
C ASP A 38 -1.78 -2.97 -10.94
N ARG A 39 -1.99 -3.56 -12.11
CA ARG A 39 -0.96 -4.17 -12.95
C ARG A 39 -0.07 -3.08 -13.55
N ASP A 40 -0.66 -1.96 -13.92
CA ASP A 40 0.01 -0.83 -14.52
C ASP A 40 -0.43 0.48 -13.85
N LEU A 41 0.21 1.58 -14.23
CA LEU A 41 -0.17 2.91 -13.74
C LEU A 41 -1.45 3.34 -14.47
N THR A 42 -2.56 3.41 -13.75
CA THR A 42 -3.91 3.65 -14.31
C THR A 42 -4.23 5.13 -14.40
N ASP A 43 -3.83 5.91 -13.40
CA ASP A 43 -3.98 7.36 -13.41
C ASP A 43 -2.69 8.02 -12.94
N TYR A 44 -2.36 9.15 -13.55
CA TYR A 44 -1.25 10.01 -13.13
C TYR A 44 -1.71 11.46 -13.07
N LEU A 45 -1.45 12.11 -11.94
CA LEU A 45 -1.64 13.53 -11.72
C LEU A 45 -0.32 14.13 -11.26
N ASP A 46 0.23 15.04 -12.07
CA ASP A 46 1.44 15.78 -11.75
C ASP A 46 1.37 16.48 -10.39
N ALA A 47 2.51 16.57 -9.72
CA ALA A 47 2.63 17.35 -8.49
C ALA A 47 2.46 18.85 -8.77
N ARG A 48 1.39 19.45 -8.25
CA ARG A 48 1.09 20.88 -8.41
C ARG A 48 0.46 21.46 -7.13
N TRP A 49 0.60 22.77 -6.98
CA TRP A 49 -0.11 23.57 -5.99
C TRP A 49 -0.87 24.68 -6.74
N ARG A 50 -2.16 24.47 -6.97
CA ARG A 50 -3.06 25.41 -7.67
C ARG A 50 -4.49 25.30 -7.13
N PRO A 51 -5.31 26.35 -7.20
CA PRO A 51 -6.74 26.27 -6.87
C PRO A 51 -7.40 25.11 -7.64
N GLY A 52 -8.23 24.32 -6.94
CA GLY A 52 -8.94 23.18 -7.52
C GLY A 52 -8.10 21.89 -7.67
N HIS A 53 -6.78 21.92 -7.45
CA HIS A 53 -5.95 20.70 -7.54
C HIS A 53 -6.37 19.63 -6.52
N LEU A 54 -6.71 20.03 -5.30
CA LEU A 54 -7.23 19.12 -4.28
C LEU A 54 -8.49 18.36 -4.74
N LYS A 55 -9.42 19.06 -5.42
CA LYS A 55 -10.65 18.43 -5.96
C LYS A 55 -10.31 17.36 -7.00
N ARG A 56 -9.27 17.58 -7.82
CA ARG A 56 -8.80 16.58 -8.79
C ARG A 56 -8.19 15.36 -8.12
N VAL A 57 -7.43 15.56 -7.04
CA VAL A 57 -6.89 14.46 -6.22
C VAL A 57 -8.03 13.62 -5.66
N PHE A 58 -9.04 14.24 -5.03
CA PHE A 58 -10.20 13.53 -4.48
C PHE A 58 -10.98 12.78 -5.54
N ALA A 59 -11.30 13.44 -6.67
CA ALA A 59 -12.01 12.81 -7.77
C ALA A 59 -11.28 11.57 -8.33
N LEU A 60 -9.94 11.59 -8.37
CA LEU A 60 -9.16 10.40 -8.77
C LEU A 60 -9.20 9.31 -7.70
N LEU A 61 -9.09 9.65 -6.42
CA LEU A 61 -9.16 8.68 -5.32
C LEU A 61 -10.52 7.98 -5.25
N GLU A 62 -11.61 8.68 -5.55
CA GLU A 62 -12.98 8.14 -5.54
C GLU A 62 -13.23 7.11 -6.66
N ARG A 63 -12.48 7.13 -7.77
CA ARG A 63 -12.71 6.18 -8.87
C ARG A 63 -12.57 4.74 -8.39
N PRO A 64 -13.42 3.81 -8.85
CA PRO A 64 -13.31 2.40 -8.50
C PRO A 64 -11.94 1.82 -8.92
N ALA A 65 -11.55 0.73 -8.26
CA ALA A 65 -10.39 -0.05 -8.69
C ALA A 65 -10.85 -1.07 -9.74
N GLU A 66 -10.34 -0.96 -10.96
CA GLU A 66 -10.77 -1.79 -12.10
C GLU A 66 -9.85 -3.01 -12.32
N GLY A 67 -8.65 -2.99 -11.74
CA GLY A 67 -7.65 -4.06 -11.90
C GLY A 67 -7.99 -5.38 -11.19
N GLN A 68 -7.66 -6.49 -11.85
CA GLN A 68 -7.78 -7.86 -11.33
C GLN A 68 -6.47 -8.41 -10.73
N SER A 69 -5.33 -7.77 -10.99
CA SER A 69 -4.00 -8.22 -10.56
C SER A 69 -3.10 -7.03 -10.27
N THR A 70 -2.18 -7.15 -9.30
CA THR A 70 -1.23 -6.09 -8.95
C THR A 70 0.18 -6.44 -9.42
N ASN A 71 0.85 -5.56 -10.16
CA ASN A 71 2.27 -5.67 -10.52
C ASN A 71 3.02 -4.40 -10.08
N PHE A 72 3.49 -4.43 -8.84
CA PHE A 72 4.17 -3.29 -8.24
C PHE A 72 5.52 -3.00 -8.92
N GLY A 73 6.25 -4.03 -9.34
CA GLY A 73 7.55 -3.87 -10.01
C GLY A 73 7.46 -3.09 -11.33
N GLN A 74 6.44 -3.38 -12.14
CA GLN A 74 6.17 -2.65 -13.39
C GLN A 74 5.73 -1.21 -13.12
N THR A 75 4.83 -1.02 -12.16
CA THR A 75 4.39 0.32 -11.72
C THR A 75 5.56 1.21 -11.32
N LEU A 76 6.53 0.67 -10.56
CA LEU A 76 7.72 1.41 -10.15
C LEU A 76 8.57 1.87 -11.33
N LYS A 77 8.74 1.03 -12.35
CA LYS A 77 9.47 1.39 -13.57
C LYS A 77 8.77 2.53 -14.31
N SER A 78 7.44 2.47 -14.43
CA SER A 78 6.65 3.55 -15.03
C SER A 78 6.74 4.85 -14.23
N LEU A 79 6.65 4.77 -12.90
CA LEU A 79 6.76 5.92 -12.01
C LEU A 79 8.13 6.59 -12.09
N ALA A 80 9.21 5.81 -12.17
CA ALA A 80 10.57 6.34 -12.32
C ALA A 80 10.75 7.15 -13.62
N ARG A 81 10.05 6.79 -14.71
CA ARG A 81 10.09 7.54 -15.97
C ARG A 81 9.35 8.87 -15.90
N LEU A 82 8.27 8.92 -15.13
CA LEU A 82 7.42 10.11 -14.99
C LEU A 82 7.98 11.10 -13.95
N THR A 83 8.59 10.58 -12.88
CA THR A 83 9.01 11.40 -11.74
C THR A 83 10.45 11.88 -11.90
N ARG A 84 10.63 13.03 -12.55
CA ARG A 84 11.97 13.58 -12.84
C ARG A 84 12.58 14.41 -11.71
N LYS A 85 11.76 14.92 -10.79
CA LYS A 85 12.21 15.77 -9.67
C LYS A 85 12.23 14.97 -8.38
N ARG A 86 13.32 15.09 -7.62
CA ARG A 86 13.45 14.50 -6.28
C ARG A 86 12.32 14.99 -5.36
N GLY A 87 11.84 14.12 -4.49
CA GLY A 87 10.75 14.41 -3.58
C GLY A 87 10.39 13.20 -2.71
N LEU A 88 9.38 13.37 -1.87
CA LEU A 88 8.79 12.31 -1.06
C LEU A 88 7.81 11.50 -1.92
N ILE A 89 7.99 10.17 -1.97
CA ILE A 89 7.06 9.22 -2.59
C ILE A 89 6.51 8.32 -1.48
N VAL A 90 5.19 8.32 -1.33
CA VAL A 90 4.48 7.49 -0.34
C VAL A 90 3.66 6.45 -1.08
N PHE A 91 4.05 5.18 -0.94
CA PHE A 91 3.26 4.06 -1.44
C PHE A 91 2.26 3.63 -0.38
N VAL A 92 0.99 3.53 -0.75
CA VAL A 92 -0.08 2.98 0.10
C VAL A 92 -0.61 1.73 -0.59
N SER A 93 -0.28 0.56 -0.07
CA SER A 93 -0.58 -0.73 -0.72
C SER A 93 -0.66 -1.88 0.30
N ASP A 94 -1.21 -3.03 -0.08
CA ASP A 94 -1.15 -4.28 0.68
C ASP A 94 0.06 -5.14 0.26
N PHE A 95 0.82 -4.67 -0.74
CA PHE A 95 2.05 -5.27 -1.29
C PHE A 95 1.91 -6.77 -1.59
N LEU A 96 0.83 -7.12 -2.30
CA LEU A 96 0.50 -8.52 -2.63
C LEU A 96 1.41 -9.14 -3.70
N SER A 97 2.03 -8.35 -4.57
CA SER A 97 2.96 -8.86 -5.59
C SER A 97 4.28 -9.35 -4.98
N ASP A 98 4.91 -10.36 -5.60
CA ASP A 98 6.16 -10.96 -5.12
C ASP A 98 7.26 -9.91 -4.83
N PRO A 99 7.73 -9.80 -3.56
CA PRO A 99 8.78 -8.87 -3.13
C PRO A 99 10.02 -8.79 -4.01
N GLU A 100 10.46 -9.91 -4.58
CA GLU A 100 11.68 -9.92 -5.38
C GLU A 100 11.52 -9.17 -6.72
N THR A 101 10.31 -9.14 -7.27
CA THR A 101 10.02 -8.46 -8.56
C THR A 101 10.19 -6.94 -8.48
N TRP A 102 10.09 -6.36 -7.28
CA TRP A 102 10.16 -4.92 -7.07
C TRP A 102 11.41 -4.45 -6.30
N ARG A 103 12.32 -5.37 -5.92
CA ARG A 103 13.61 -5.04 -5.29
C ARG A 103 14.45 -4.07 -6.11
N HIS A 104 14.77 -4.42 -7.37
CA HIS A 104 15.59 -3.57 -8.23
C HIS A 104 14.90 -2.26 -8.62
N PRO A 105 13.61 -2.25 -9.04
CA PRO A 105 12.89 -1.01 -9.31
C PRO A 105 12.83 -0.04 -8.12
N LEU A 106 12.67 -0.54 -6.88
CA LEU A 106 12.72 0.31 -5.69
C LEU A 106 14.10 0.91 -5.46
N ALA A 107 15.15 0.10 -5.56
CA ALA A 107 16.53 0.58 -5.41
C ALA A 107 16.88 1.64 -6.44
N HIS A 108 16.38 1.49 -7.67
CA HIS A 108 16.53 2.52 -8.71
C HIS A 108 15.81 3.82 -8.32
N LEU A 109 14.57 3.74 -7.84
CA LEU A 109 13.79 4.90 -7.44
C LEU A 109 14.45 5.65 -6.27
N THR A 110 15.01 4.96 -5.28
CA THR A 110 15.74 5.62 -4.18
C THR A 110 17.09 6.18 -4.64
N ALA A 111 17.80 5.51 -5.57
CA ALA A 111 19.04 6.01 -6.16
C ALA A 111 18.86 7.31 -6.97
N MET A 112 17.66 7.56 -7.52
CA MET A 112 17.31 8.84 -8.14
C MET A 112 17.22 10.01 -7.12
N GLY A 113 17.25 9.70 -5.81
CA GLY A 113 17.25 10.67 -4.72
C GLY A 113 15.87 10.93 -4.11
N HIS A 114 14.88 10.09 -4.40
CA HIS A 114 13.56 10.15 -3.75
C HIS A 114 13.64 9.65 -2.30
N ASP A 115 12.95 10.33 -1.38
CA ASP A 115 12.63 9.74 -0.07
C ASP A 115 11.40 8.89 -0.25
N VAL A 116 11.55 7.57 -0.12
CA VAL A 116 10.46 6.62 -0.37
C VAL A 116 9.95 6.09 0.98
N ARG A 117 8.63 6.07 1.13
CA ARG A 117 7.90 5.52 2.27
C ARG A 117 6.88 4.49 1.79
N ALA A 118 6.70 3.42 2.56
CA ALA A 118 5.74 2.37 2.29
C ALA A 118 4.78 2.22 3.47
N LEU A 119 3.50 2.48 3.22
CA LEU A 119 2.39 2.26 4.15
C LEU A 119 1.67 0.99 3.69
N GLN A 120 1.84 -0.08 4.45
CA GLN A 120 1.22 -1.36 4.19
C GLN A 120 -0.14 -1.42 4.88
N ILE A 121 -1.23 -1.41 4.12
CA ILE A 121 -2.59 -1.50 4.66
C ILE A 121 -2.98 -2.97 4.76
N LEU A 122 -3.22 -3.44 5.98
CA LEU A 122 -3.66 -4.80 6.28
C LEU A 122 -5.01 -4.79 6.99
N ASP A 123 -5.72 -5.88 6.87
CA ASP A 123 -6.89 -6.14 7.69
C ASP A 123 -6.46 -6.84 9.00
N PRO A 124 -7.04 -6.53 10.17
CA PRO A 124 -6.73 -7.24 11.41
C PRO A 124 -6.88 -8.75 11.32
N ALA A 125 -7.82 -9.26 10.53
CA ALA A 125 -7.99 -10.69 10.28
C ALA A 125 -6.81 -11.29 9.50
N GLU A 126 -6.12 -10.50 8.67
CA GLU A 126 -4.89 -10.94 7.99
C GLU A 126 -3.70 -11.05 8.96
N LEU A 127 -3.74 -10.35 10.10
CA LEU A 127 -2.71 -10.40 11.14
C LEU A 127 -3.00 -11.43 12.24
N SER A 128 -4.23 -11.43 12.75
CA SER A 128 -4.71 -12.40 13.75
C SER A 128 -4.94 -13.79 13.15
N LEU A 129 -5.08 -13.86 11.82
CA LEU A 129 -5.37 -15.07 11.07
C LEU A 129 -6.64 -15.75 11.58
N GLU A 130 -7.55 -14.96 12.13
CA GLU A 130 -8.89 -15.36 12.57
C GLU A 130 -9.83 -15.32 11.36
N PHE A 131 -9.49 -16.11 10.33
CA PHE A 131 -10.49 -16.49 9.35
C PHE A 131 -11.52 -17.31 10.11
N GLY A 132 -12.78 -16.84 10.14
CA GLY A 132 -13.84 -17.40 10.97
C GLY A 132 -13.86 -18.93 10.98
N LYS A 133 -14.09 -19.48 12.18
CA LYS A 133 -14.27 -20.92 12.50
C LYS A 133 -14.52 -21.80 11.28
N ALA A 134 -13.57 -22.67 10.93
CA ALA A 134 -13.75 -23.86 10.10
C ALA A 134 -14.86 -23.72 9.02
N ALA A 135 -14.79 -22.69 8.18
CA ALA A 135 -15.80 -22.49 7.15
C ALA A 135 -15.35 -23.30 5.93
N TYR A 136 -16.16 -24.30 5.58
CA TYR A 136 -16.15 -25.05 4.34
C TYR A 136 -15.60 -24.22 3.18
N TRP A 137 -14.48 -24.66 2.61
CA TRP A 137 -13.95 -24.09 1.38
C TRP A 137 -14.50 -24.93 0.23
N GLU A 138 -15.47 -24.35 -0.47
CA GLU A 138 -15.94 -24.85 -1.75
C GLU A 138 -14.91 -24.41 -2.80
N ASP A 139 -14.30 -25.38 -3.48
CA ASP A 139 -13.46 -25.10 -4.63
C ASP A 139 -14.34 -24.50 -5.74
N ILE A 140 -14.15 -23.22 -6.02
CA ILE A 140 -14.90 -22.45 -7.04
C ILE A 140 -14.71 -23.03 -8.45
N GLU A 141 -13.69 -23.86 -8.69
CA GLU A 141 -13.44 -24.49 -10.00
C GLU A 141 -13.99 -25.93 -10.10
N SER A 142 -14.12 -26.67 -8.99
CA SER A 142 -14.48 -28.10 -9.03
C SER A 142 -15.77 -28.47 -8.27
N GLY A 143 -16.26 -27.61 -7.36
CA GLY A 143 -17.41 -27.91 -6.51
C GLY A 143 -17.15 -28.98 -5.43
N GLU A 144 -15.91 -29.45 -5.28
CA GLU A 144 -15.56 -30.41 -4.23
C GLU A 144 -15.29 -29.70 -2.89
N THR A 145 -15.86 -30.27 -1.82
CA THR A 145 -15.64 -29.80 -0.45
C THR A 145 -14.38 -30.44 0.11
N LEU A 146 -13.25 -29.73 0.09
CA LEU A 146 -11.99 -30.24 0.62
C LEU A 146 -11.95 -30.06 2.14
N TYR A 147 -12.03 -31.16 2.89
CA TYR A 147 -11.88 -31.14 4.35
C TYR A 147 -10.40 -31.03 4.73
N ILE A 148 -9.87 -29.81 4.72
CA ILE A 148 -8.53 -29.52 5.25
C ILE A 148 -8.67 -29.25 6.75
N ASP A 149 -7.83 -29.88 7.57
CA ASP A 149 -7.68 -29.53 9.00
C ASP A 149 -7.47 -28.01 9.14
N PRO A 150 -8.42 -27.28 9.75
CA PRO A 150 -8.35 -25.84 9.90
C PRO A 150 -7.08 -25.37 10.62
N ASP A 151 -6.56 -26.15 11.57
CA ASP A 151 -5.37 -25.78 12.34
C ASP A 151 -4.08 -25.96 11.52
N ALA A 152 -4.01 -27.03 10.73
CA ALA A 152 -2.91 -27.24 9.79
C ALA A 152 -2.92 -26.19 8.66
N LEU A 153 -4.09 -25.83 8.15
CA LEU A 153 -4.26 -24.77 7.15
C LEU A 153 -3.86 -23.40 7.72
N ARG A 154 -4.32 -23.07 8.93
CA ARG A 154 -3.96 -21.84 9.64
C ARG A 154 -2.46 -21.76 9.88
N SER A 155 -1.82 -22.85 10.28
CA SER A 155 -0.37 -22.93 10.50
C SER A 155 0.42 -22.71 9.21
N ARG A 156 0.04 -23.36 8.11
CA ARG A 156 0.67 -23.16 6.79
C ARG A 156 0.47 -21.74 6.26
N TYR A 157 -0.73 -21.18 6.40
CA TYR A 157 -1.01 -19.81 6.01
C TYR A 157 -0.16 -18.83 6.84
N LYS A 158 -0.09 -19.02 8.16
CA LYS A 158 0.73 -18.21 9.06
C LYS A 158 2.20 -18.20 8.65
N GLN A 159 2.76 -19.37 8.37
CA GLN A 159 4.14 -19.49 7.88
C GLN A 159 4.35 -18.75 6.56
N ARG A 160 3.43 -18.91 5.59
CA ARG A 160 3.49 -18.19 4.30
C ARG A 160 3.39 -16.68 4.48
N PHE A 161 2.47 -16.22 5.33
CA PHE A 161 2.29 -14.81 5.64
C PHE A 161 3.54 -14.21 6.30
N GLN A 162 4.07 -14.87 7.34
CA GLN A 162 5.30 -14.45 8.03
C GLN A 162 6.50 -14.44 7.10
N SER A 163 6.66 -15.48 6.27
CA SER A 163 7.74 -15.53 5.27
C SER A 163 7.63 -14.39 4.26
N ARG A 164 6.41 -14.10 3.76
CA ARG A 164 6.16 -12.96 2.87
C ARG A 164 6.47 -11.64 3.57
N GLN A 165 6.04 -11.46 4.82
CA GLN A 165 6.28 -10.24 5.56
C GLN A 165 7.78 -10.02 5.81
N ALA A 166 8.53 -11.08 6.14
CA ALA A 166 9.98 -11.01 6.26
C ALA A 166 10.65 -10.60 4.94
N LYS A 167 10.21 -11.15 3.80
CA LYS A 167 10.71 -10.75 2.48
C LYS A 167 10.42 -9.27 2.18
N ILE A 168 9.20 -8.80 2.44
CA ILE A 168 8.80 -7.40 2.29
C ILE A 168 9.71 -6.48 3.11
N THR A 169 9.88 -6.79 4.40
CA THR A 169 10.73 -6.03 5.32
C THR A 169 12.19 -6.02 4.84
N ASN A 170 12.71 -7.15 4.36
CA ASN A 170 14.07 -7.25 3.84
C ASN A 170 14.28 -6.40 2.59
N VAL A 171 13.32 -6.42 1.65
CA VAL A 171 13.38 -5.61 0.42
C VAL A 171 13.37 -4.12 0.75
N PHE A 172 12.45 -3.68 1.61
CA PHE A 172 12.38 -2.27 2.01
C PHE A 172 13.61 -1.82 2.80
N SER A 173 14.09 -2.63 3.75
CA SER A 173 15.28 -2.33 4.54
C SER A 173 16.54 -2.18 3.68
N ALA A 174 16.74 -3.11 2.73
CA ALA A 174 17.86 -3.03 1.78
C ALA A 174 17.83 -1.74 0.94
N ALA A 175 16.65 -1.24 0.61
CA ALA A 175 16.45 0.01 -0.12
C ALA A 175 16.43 1.26 0.80
N LYS A 176 16.63 1.12 2.12
CA LYS A 176 16.50 2.18 3.15
C LYS A 176 15.13 2.87 3.14
N ILE A 177 14.10 2.10 2.80
CA ILE A 177 12.70 2.55 2.76
C ILE A 177 12.08 2.26 4.11
N ARG A 178 11.45 3.28 4.68
CA ARG A 178 10.66 3.09 5.90
C ARG A 178 9.34 2.43 5.53
N HIS A 179 9.10 1.29 6.16
CA HIS A 179 7.91 0.48 6.00
C HIS A 179 7.12 0.49 7.30
N GLN A 180 5.85 0.91 7.21
CA GLN A 180 4.92 0.96 8.33
C GLN A 180 3.70 0.12 7.96
N ILE A 181 3.30 -0.77 8.86
CA ILE A 181 2.06 -1.53 8.76
C ILE A 181 0.96 -0.71 9.45
N ILE A 182 -0.18 -0.58 8.80
CA ILE A 182 -1.38 0.07 9.32
C ILE A 182 -2.54 -0.91 9.14
N THR A 183 -3.32 -1.09 10.19
CA THR A 183 -4.49 -1.96 10.16
C THR A 183 -5.78 -1.15 9.96
N THR A 184 -6.78 -1.73 9.31
CA THR A 184 -8.04 -1.04 9.00
C THR A 184 -8.90 -0.69 10.22
N ASP A 185 -8.66 -1.31 11.37
CA ASP A 185 -9.28 -0.98 12.67
C ASP A 185 -8.58 0.17 13.40
N GLN A 186 -7.37 0.56 12.98
CA GLN A 186 -6.65 1.68 13.57
C GLN A 186 -7.30 3.00 13.17
N ALA A 187 -7.60 3.85 14.17
CA ALA A 187 -8.11 5.20 13.92
C ALA A 187 -7.14 6.00 13.02
N LEU A 188 -7.70 6.66 12.00
CA LEU A 188 -6.93 7.28 10.92
C LEU A 188 -5.99 8.39 11.42
N ASP A 189 -6.43 9.15 12.42
CA ASP A 189 -5.67 10.21 13.08
C ASP A 189 -4.39 9.67 13.72
N ILE A 190 -4.44 8.51 14.37
CA ILE A 190 -3.27 7.83 14.95
C ILE A 190 -2.31 7.41 13.81
N ALA A 191 -2.84 6.76 12.77
CA ALA A 191 -2.02 6.31 11.64
C ALA A 191 -1.29 7.47 10.95
N LEU A 192 -1.98 8.60 10.78
CA LEU A 192 -1.42 9.84 10.22
C LEU A 192 -0.38 10.48 11.15
N LEU A 193 -0.65 10.55 12.45
CA LEU A 193 0.26 11.14 13.43
C LEU A 193 1.60 10.39 13.44
N ASP A 194 1.55 9.06 13.47
CA ASP A 194 2.73 8.22 13.45
C ASP A 194 3.52 8.40 12.15
N PHE A 195 2.83 8.50 11.02
CA PHE A 195 3.47 8.78 9.73
C PHE A 195 4.19 10.14 9.73
N VAL A 196 3.54 11.22 10.19
CA VAL A 196 4.10 12.58 10.19
C VAL A 196 5.30 12.70 11.14
N ARG A 197 5.24 12.08 12.31
CA ARG A 197 6.39 12.00 13.25
C ARG A 197 7.60 11.37 12.59
N ASN A 198 7.36 10.35 11.77
CA ASN A 198 8.42 9.64 11.06
C ASN A 198 9.00 10.43 9.87
N ILE A 199 8.28 11.41 9.31
CA ILE A 199 8.82 12.30 8.26
C ILE A 199 9.93 13.21 8.82
N HIS A 200 9.74 13.79 10.01
CA HIS A 200 10.54 14.91 10.54
C HIS A 200 11.92 14.52 11.11
N ILE A 201 12.25 13.23 11.22
CA ILE A 201 13.53 12.78 11.84
C ILE A 201 14.76 13.04 10.96
N ARG A 202 14.62 13.60 9.74
CA ARG A 202 15.75 14.17 9.00
C ARG A 202 15.92 15.66 9.35
N LYS A 203 16.66 15.95 10.42
CA LYS A 203 17.45 17.19 10.45
C LYS A 203 18.56 17.05 9.38
N PRO A 204 18.75 18.04 8.49
CA PRO A 204 19.93 18.07 7.63
C PRO A 204 21.19 18.13 8.48
N ARG A 205 22.23 17.41 8.06
CA ARG A 205 23.62 17.74 8.43
C ARG A 205 24.10 18.89 7.59
#